data_AF-A0A534HVU1-F1
#
_entry.id   AF-A0A534HVU1-F1
#
_cell.length_a   1.000
_cell.length_b   1.000
_cell.length_c   1.000
_cell.angle_alpha   90.00
_cell.angle_beta   90.00
_cell.angle_gamma   90.00
#
_symmetry.space_group_name_H-M   'P 1'
#
loop_
_entity.id
_entity.type
_entity.pdbx_description
1 polymer ?
#
loop_
_entity_poly.entity_id
_entity_poly.type
_entity_poly.pdbx_seq_one_letter_code
_entity_poly.pdbx_strand_id
1 'polypeptide(L)'
;MESIVGGLILFAAIAATILWSFVVVPEIAERKGYNPRSAFVRGLVWAPFLLIVFVPAIANGFIFSVSNAGDWGIFSLAMLVAILYDYYRLNPEKVPWVRSRNLKVR
;
A
#
# COMPACT_ATOMS: atom_id res chain seq x y z
N MET A 1 -15.22 4.07 25.84
CA MET A 1 -14.40 2.84 25.75
C MET A 1 -14.70 2.08 24.46
N GLU A 2 -15.97 1.92 24.08
CA GLU A 2 -16.37 1.29 22.80
C GLU A 2 -15.80 1.99 21.55
N SER A 3 -15.66 3.32 21.55
CA SER A 3 -15.07 4.08 20.44
C SER A 3 -13.58 3.79 20.20
N ILE A 4 -12.81 3.54 21.27
CA ILE A 4 -11.38 3.25 21.18
C ILE A 4 -11.16 1.82 20.68
N VAL A 5 -11.93 0.85 21.20
CA VAL A 5 -11.85 -0.54 20.77
C VAL A 5 -12.27 -0.68 19.30
N GLY A 6 -13.37 -0.02 18.89
CA GLY A 6 -13.80 0.00 17.48
C GLY A 6 -12.76 0.65 16.56
N GLY A 7 -12.14 1.75 16.99
CA GLY A 7 -11.05 2.41 16.26
C GLY A 7 -9.82 1.53 16.10
N LEU A 8 -9.42 0.81 17.16
CA LEU A 8 -8.29 -0.12 17.13
C LEU A 8 -8.56 -1.32 16.20
N ILE A 9 -9.77 -1.87 16.21
CA ILE A 9 -10.16 -2.97 15.32
C ILE A 9 -10.11 -2.52 13.86
N LEU A 10 -10.66 -1.34 13.56
CA LEU A 10 -10.62 -0.78 12.21
C LEU A 10 -9.17 -0.53 11.75
N PHE A 11 -8.35 0.08 12.61
CA PHE A 11 -6.94 0.30 12.33
C PHE A 11 -6.20 -1.02 12.08
N ALA A 12 -6.40 -2.02 12.93
CA ALA A 12 -5.79 -3.33 12.79
C ALA A 12 -6.22 -4.03 11.48
N ALA A 13 -7.49 -3.95 11.10
CA ALA A 13 -8.01 -4.50 9.85
C ALA A 13 -7.39 -3.82 8.61
N ILE A 14 -7.27 -2.49 8.63
CA ILE A 14 -6.62 -1.72 7.57
C ILE A 14 -5.14 -2.11 7.46
N ALA A 15 -4.43 -2.09 8.59
CA ALA A 15 -3.01 -2.42 8.63
C ALA A 15 -2.75 -3.86 8.15
N ALA A 16 -3.53 -4.83 8.64
CA ALA A 16 -3.43 -6.22 8.23
C ALA A 16 -3.61 -6.37 6.72
N THR A 17 -4.53 -5.62 6.13
CA THR A 17 -4.75 -5.75 4.69
C THR A 17 -3.70 -5.05 3.84
N ILE A 18 -3.21 -3.89 4.27
CA ILE A 18 -2.06 -3.23 3.60
C ILE A 18 -0.86 -4.17 3.59
N LEU A 19 -0.55 -4.78 4.75
CA LEU A 19 0.53 -5.75 4.88
C LEU A 19 0.27 -6.99 4.02
N TRP A 20 -0.95 -7.50 3.99
CA TRP A 20 -1.31 -8.63 3.16
C TRP A 20 -1.05 -8.35 1.67
N SER A 21 -1.56 -7.22 1.16
CA SER A 21 -1.43 -6.83 -0.25
C SER A 21 0.01 -6.58 -0.66
N PHE A 22 0.78 -5.79 0.10
CA PHE A 22 2.10 -5.33 -0.33
C PHE A 22 3.29 -6.12 0.20
N VAL A 23 3.09 -6.97 1.21
CA VAL A 23 4.15 -7.80 1.79
C VAL A 23 3.88 -9.27 1.52
N VAL A 24 2.76 -9.79 2.01
CA VAL A 24 2.50 -11.25 2.03
C VAL A 24 2.22 -11.82 0.64
N VAL A 25 1.25 -11.26 -0.09
CA VAL A 25 0.86 -11.75 -1.43
C VAL A 25 2.05 -11.82 -2.39
N PRO A 26 2.84 -10.75 -2.57
CA PRO A 26 3.89 -10.79 -3.56
C PRO A 26 5.10 -11.60 -3.08
N GLU A 27 5.35 -11.70 -1.77
CA GLU A 27 6.35 -12.62 -1.23
C GLU A 27 5.98 -14.09 -1.50
N ILE A 28 4.71 -14.48 -1.29
CA ILE A 28 4.23 -15.82 -1.63
C ILE A 28 4.34 -16.07 -3.14
N ALA A 29 3.99 -15.09 -3.97
CA ALA A 29 4.10 -15.20 -5.42
C ALA A 29 5.56 -15.41 -5.86
N GLU A 30 6.49 -14.63 -5.32
CA GLU A 30 7.92 -14.75 -5.60
C GLU A 30 8.48 -16.11 -5.13
N ARG A 31 8.11 -16.58 -3.93
CA ARG A 31 8.51 -17.91 -3.42
C ARG A 31 7.99 -19.06 -4.29
N LYS A 32 6.89 -18.85 -5.02
CA LYS A 32 6.35 -19.81 -5.99
C LYS A 32 6.96 -19.66 -7.39
N GLY A 33 7.93 -18.76 -7.58
CA GLY A 33 8.62 -18.53 -8.85
C GLY A 33 7.90 -17.60 -9.82
N TYR A 34 6.82 -16.92 -9.40
CA TYR A 34 6.17 -15.93 -10.25
C TYR A 34 7.01 -14.67 -10.38
N ASN A 35 7.01 -14.07 -11.57
CA ASN A 35 7.66 -12.78 -11.80
C ASN A 35 6.88 -11.66 -11.06
N PRO A 36 7.48 -10.96 -10.08
CA PRO A 36 6.78 -9.92 -9.32
C PRO A 36 6.45 -8.68 -10.14
N ARG A 37 7.13 -8.48 -11.28
CA ARG A 37 6.84 -7.39 -12.23
C ARG A 37 5.70 -7.72 -13.19
N SER A 38 5.23 -8.97 -13.20
CA SER A 38 4.13 -9.38 -14.08
C SER A 38 2.84 -8.61 -13.74
N ALA A 39 2.06 -8.29 -14.76
CA ALA A 39 0.77 -7.63 -14.59
C ALA A 39 -0.17 -8.45 -13.68
N PHE A 40 -0.05 -9.78 -13.71
CA PHE A 40 -0.82 -10.68 -12.84
C PHE A 40 -0.51 -10.48 -11.35
N VAL A 41 0.77 -10.57 -10.95
CA VAL A 41 1.15 -10.37 -9.53
C VAL A 41 0.84 -8.94 -9.08
N ARG A 42 1.09 -7.95 -9.95
CA ARG A 42 0.72 -6.55 -9.64
C ARG A 42 -0.79 -6.37 -9.49
N GLY A 43 -1.60 -7.04 -10.30
CA GLY A 43 -3.05 -7.08 -10.15
C GLY A 43 -3.49 -7.66 -8.80
N LEU A 44 -2.87 -8.77 -8.36
CA LEU A 44 -3.15 -9.38 -7.06
C LEU A 44 -2.73 -8.51 -5.87
N VAL A 45 -1.69 -7.69 -6.02
CA VAL A 45 -1.24 -6.74 -4.98
C VAL A 45 -2.18 -5.54 -4.92
N TRP A 46 -2.41 -4.90 -6.07
CA TRP A 46 -3.09 -3.61 -6.15
C TRP A 46 -4.61 -3.72 -6.09
N ALA A 47 -5.24 -4.74 -6.68
CA ALA A 47 -6.70 -4.83 -6.72
C ALA A 47 -7.34 -4.93 -5.32
N PRO A 48 -6.85 -5.77 -4.37
CA PRO A 48 -7.41 -5.83 -3.02
C PRO A 48 -7.18 -4.54 -2.25
N PHE A 49 -5.99 -3.93 -2.40
CA PHE A 49 -5.68 -2.65 -1.77
C PHE A 49 -6.62 -1.54 -2.25
N LEU A 50 -6.79 -1.40 -3.58
CA LEU A 50 -7.70 -0.44 -4.16
C LEU A 50 -9.15 -0.70 -3.75
N LEU A 51 -9.60 -1.96 -3.69
CA LEU A 51 -10.93 -2.29 -3.20
C LEU A 51 -11.14 -1.80 -1.77
N ILE A 52 -10.18 -1.97 -0.87
CA ILE A 52 -10.32 -1.54 0.52
C ILE A 52 -10.26 -0.03 0.68
N VAL A 53 -9.47 0.63 -0.15
CA VAL A 53 -9.37 2.08 -0.15
C VAL A 53 -10.63 2.71 -0.74
N PHE A 54 -11.12 2.20 -1.87
CA PHE A 54 -12.19 2.82 -2.65
C PHE A 54 -13.59 2.31 -2.29
N VAL A 55 -13.80 1.04 -1.96
CA VAL A 55 -15.16 0.51 -1.68
C VAL A 55 -15.83 1.22 -0.50
N PRO A 56 -15.19 1.39 0.68
CA PRO A 56 -15.80 2.13 1.78
C PRO A 56 -16.00 3.61 1.45
N ALA A 57 -15.07 4.21 0.69
CA ALA A 57 -15.15 5.59 0.28
C ALA A 57 -16.30 5.83 -0.72
N ILE A 58 -16.57 4.88 -1.62
CA ILE A 58 -17.72 4.92 -2.54
C ILE A 58 -19.02 4.67 -1.76
N ALA A 59 -19.05 3.63 -0.93
CA ALA A 59 -20.26 3.21 -0.21
C ALA A 59 -20.78 4.27 0.78
N ASN A 60 -19.88 5.02 1.42
CA ASN A 60 -20.25 6.13 2.32
C ASN A 60 -20.48 7.45 1.58
N GLY A 61 -20.42 7.45 0.24
CA GLY A 61 -20.54 8.67 -0.58
C GLY A 61 -19.37 9.66 -0.42
N PHE A 62 -18.32 9.29 0.33
CA PHE A 62 -17.16 10.13 0.65
C PHE A 62 -16.48 10.66 -0.62
N ILE A 63 -16.29 9.83 -1.64
CA ILE A 63 -15.66 10.27 -2.91
C ILE A 63 -16.47 11.39 -3.59
N PHE A 64 -17.79 11.40 -3.44
CA PHE A 64 -18.69 12.38 -4.06
C PHE A 64 -19.04 13.54 -3.12
N SER A 65 -18.78 13.43 -1.82
CA SER A 65 -19.12 14.43 -0.80
C SER A 65 -17.91 15.19 -0.24
N VAL A 66 -16.68 14.69 -0.44
CA VAL A 66 -15.45 15.37 0.01
C VAL A 66 -15.15 16.57 -0.87
N SER A 67 -15.54 17.73 -0.35
CA SER A 67 -15.17 19.06 -0.82
C SER A 67 -13.91 19.60 -0.13
N ASN A 68 -13.39 18.88 0.87
CA ASN A 68 -12.23 19.28 1.65
C ASN A 68 -10.92 18.82 0.97
N ALA A 69 -10.10 19.79 0.56
CA ALA A 69 -8.80 19.54 -0.06
C ALA A 69 -7.80 18.81 0.87
N GLY A 70 -7.96 18.93 2.19
CA GLY A 70 -7.07 18.28 3.17
C GLY A 70 -7.17 16.75 3.14
N ASP A 71 -8.39 16.23 3.05
CA ASP A 71 -8.65 14.78 3.01
C ASP A 71 -8.11 14.17 1.70
N TRP A 72 -8.26 14.89 0.59
CA TRP A 72 -7.62 14.53 -0.68
C TRP A 72 -6.10 14.55 -0.57
N GLY A 73 -5.51 15.54 0.11
CA GLY A 73 -4.07 15.61 0.33
C GLY A 73 -3.53 14.40 1.10
N ILE A 74 -4.20 14.00 2.18
CA ILE A 74 -3.82 12.82 2.97
C ILE A 74 -3.95 11.55 2.13
N PHE A 75 -5.04 11.41 1.38
CA PHE A 75 -5.26 10.29 0.49
C PHE A 75 -4.17 10.19 -0.59
N SER A 76 -3.87 11.29 -1.27
CA SER A 76 -2.83 11.36 -2.29
C SER A 76 -1.45 11.03 -1.73
N LEU A 77 -1.13 11.50 -0.51
CA LEU A 77 0.12 11.18 0.16
C LEU A 77 0.21 9.68 0.48
N ALA A 78 -0.85 9.08 1.02
CA ALA A 78 -0.89 7.65 1.31
C ALA A 78 -0.71 6.81 0.03
N MET A 79 -1.38 7.19 -1.05
CA MET A 79 -1.21 6.57 -2.36
C MET A 79 0.22 6.70 -2.89
N LEU A 80 0.81 7.89 -2.78
CA LEU A 80 2.18 8.14 -3.22
C LEU A 80 3.19 7.27 -2.45
N VAL A 81 3.01 7.13 -1.14
CA VAL A 81 3.83 6.23 -0.30
C VAL A 81 3.67 4.77 -0.75
N ALA A 82 2.44 4.31 -1.00
CA ALA A 82 2.20 2.94 -1.49
C ALA A 82 2.88 2.68 -2.85
N ILE A 83 2.78 3.63 -3.78
CA ILE A 83 3.43 3.54 -5.10
C ILE A 83 4.96 3.51 -4.95
N LEU A 84 5.52 4.39 -4.13
CA LEU A 84 6.96 4.44 -3.88
C LEU A 84 7.46 3.14 -3.25
N TYR A 85 6.72 2.61 -2.27
CA TYR A 85 7.07 1.34 -1.64
C TYR A 85 7.09 0.19 -2.66
N ASP A 86 6.02 0.01 -3.44
CA ASP A 86 5.95 -1.02 -4.48
C ASP A 86 7.06 -0.84 -5.53
N TYR A 87 7.32 0.41 -5.93
CA TYR A 87 8.38 0.73 -6.88
C TYR A 87 9.78 0.32 -6.37
N TYR A 88 10.11 0.71 -5.14
CA TYR A 88 11.41 0.41 -4.54
C TYR A 88 11.59 -1.08 -4.22
N ARG A 89 10.51 -1.76 -3.85
CA ARG A 89 10.49 -3.22 -3.71
C ARG A 89 10.85 -3.92 -5.02
N LEU A 90 10.34 -3.42 -6.14
CA LEU A 90 10.62 -3.96 -7.47
C LEU A 90 11.95 -3.50 -8.09
N ASN A 91 12.54 -2.41 -7.57
CA ASN A 91 13.78 -1.78 -8.05
C ASN A 91 14.71 -1.44 -6.86
N PRO A 92 15.23 -2.44 -6.12
CA PRO A 92 16.03 -2.21 -4.91
C PRO A 92 17.29 -1.37 -5.16
N GLU A 93 17.84 -1.36 -6.37
CA GLU A 93 19.01 -0.58 -6.80
C GLU A 93 18.76 0.93 -6.89
N LYS A 94 17.48 1.33 -6.96
CA LYS A 94 17.07 2.73 -7.05
C LYS A 94 16.75 3.33 -5.70
N VAL A 95 16.85 2.54 -4.63
CA VAL A 95 16.59 2.97 -3.26
C VAL A 95 17.66 3.99 -2.82
N PRO A 96 17.31 5.26 -2.57
CA PRO A 96 18.28 6.31 -2.29
C PRO A 96 19.14 6.05 -1.03
N TRP A 97 18.53 5.46 0.00
CA TRP A 97 19.20 5.21 1.29
C TRP A 97 20.02 3.92 1.33
N VAL A 98 19.83 3.00 0.37
CA VAL A 98 20.67 1.80 0.24
C VAL A 98 21.91 2.11 -0.62
N ARG A 99 21.79 3.00 -1.60
CA ARG A 99 22.90 3.44 -2.46
C ARG A 99 24.04 4.09 -1.67
N SER A 100 23.75 4.87 -0.63
CA SER A 100 24.79 5.52 0.18
C SER A 100 25.64 4.54 1.00
N ARG A 101 25.11 3.35 1.36
CA ARG A 101 25.86 2.30 2.04
C ARG A 101 26.89 1.62 1.13
N ASN A 102 26.56 1.40 -0.15
CA ASN A 102 27.47 0.77 -1.11
C ASN A 102 28.59 1.70 -1.59
N LEU A 103 28.41 3.03 -1.51
CA LEU A 103 29.45 4.00 -1.86
C LEU A 103 30.51 4.21 -0.77
N LYS A 104 30.23 3.84 0.49
CA LYS A 104 31.21 3.92 1.58
C LYS A 104 32.17 2.72 1.66
N VAL A 105 31.93 1.67 0.88
CA VAL A 105 32.69 0.40 0.93
C VAL A 105 33.61 0.24 -0.28
N ARG A 106 33.65 1.22 -1.20
CA ARG A 106 34.59 1.27 -2.33
C ARG A 106 35.70 2.27 -2.09
#